data_AF-A0A7X9CCU2-F1
#
_entry.id   AF-A0A7X9CCU2-F1
#
_cell.length_a   1.000
_cell.length_b   1.000
_cell.length_c   1.000
_cell.angle_alpha   90.00
_cell.angle_beta   90.00
_cell.angle_gamma   90.00
#
_symmetry.space_group_name_H-M   'P 1'
#
loop_
_entity.id
_entity.type
_entity.pdbx_description
1 polymer ?
#
loop_
_entity_poly.entity_id
_entity_poly.type
_entity_poly.pdbx_seq_one_letter_code
_entity_poly.pdbx_strand_id
1 'polypeptide(L)'
;MPATVVTGDTGLLACSTVCPYAGAPLPRARSDDDDGGPLVNQAAPRQTEPTTGEETRPARRRVLASLGALPAGAVLAGAGAAHAAPGGRGQGRGAGRGGGDAGGGFRLGVENLLEGEAMETLREARVGLITNPTGTDSSLRSTIDLLVAAQEEGGFTMAALFGPEHGVRGAEPAGGSVGDYIDEKTGLEVRSLYGETQKPTPEMLEDLDVLVFDIQDIGTRFYTYIWTLYYAMEAAGENDKRFIVLDRPNPLGTDIEGFVLEPELSSFVGLREIPQTHGLTVGELALLFNGEFLDGAIDLEVVEMSGYDPEDPLAADLPWVLPSPNIPTPETAVVYAGTGLIEALNISEGRGTTTPFLWFGAPFITESHVEALIAELDGAELPGVLCRPMFATPTTSKHAGEFCGGLQIHVTDLEAYEPVRTGIHVLAALLRTVEEVDWREGEDCRTEADECWVDKLTGTKRTRMMLEDGASPESIVTAWRRESRRFQATTQRYRRY
;
A
#
# COMPACT_ATOMS: atom_id res chain seq x y z
N MET A 1 22.94 61.59 17.36
CA MET A 1 22.61 62.94 16.84
C MET A 1 21.33 62.81 16.03
N PRO A 2 20.40 63.78 16.07
CA PRO A 2 19.08 63.65 15.47
C PRO A 2 18.97 64.21 14.05
N ALA A 3 17.95 63.76 13.32
CA ALA A 3 17.32 64.43 12.19
C ALA A 3 15.79 64.21 12.29
N THR A 4 14.97 65.07 11.68
CA THR A 4 13.57 65.27 12.11
C THR A 4 12.68 65.74 10.94
N VAL A 5 11.35 65.53 11.07
CA VAL A 5 10.25 66.07 10.19
C VAL A 5 10.32 65.59 8.71
N VAL A 6 9.32 65.66 7.81
CA VAL A 6 7.96 66.29 7.79
C VAL A 6 6.90 65.31 7.23
N THR A 7 5.63 65.59 7.51
CA THR A 7 4.40 64.99 6.95
C THR A 7 4.16 65.26 5.46
N GLY A 8 3.35 64.42 4.79
CA GLY A 8 2.67 64.70 3.52
C GLY A 8 1.32 63.98 3.46
N ASP A 9 0.30 64.59 2.85
CA ASP A 9 -1.12 64.20 2.93
C ASP A 9 -1.82 64.33 1.55
N THR A 10 -3.08 63.87 1.44
CA THR A 10 -3.99 63.86 0.25
C THR A 10 -3.64 62.83 -0.85
N GLY A 11 -4.61 62.34 -1.65
CA GLY A 11 -6.06 62.60 -1.70
C GLY A 11 -6.80 61.70 -2.70
N LEU A 12 -8.15 61.75 -2.71
CA LEU A 12 -9.04 60.93 -3.54
C LEU A 12 -8.99 61.29 -5.04
N LEU A 13 -9.31 60.32 -5.92
CA LEU A 13 -10.39 60.45 -6.94
C LEU A 13 -10.67 59.11 -7.68
N ALA A 14 -11.82 59.01 -8.36
CA ALA A 14 -12.28 57.81 -9.07
C ALA A 14 -13.14 58.13 -10.32
N CYS A 15 -13.07 57.26 -11.34
CA CYS A 15 -14.02 57.03 -12.47
C CYS A 15 -13.51 55.77 -13.25
N SER A 16 -14.30 54.82 -13.80
CA SER A 16 -15.41 54.87 -14.78
C SER A 16 -14.90 55.10 -16.24
N THR A 17 -15.39 54.48 -17.34
CA THR A 17 -16.48 53.49 -17.59
C THR A 17 -16.33 52.83 -19.01
N VAL A 18 -17.27 51.94 -19.41
CA VAL A 18 -17.69 51.55 -20.81
C VAL A 18 -17.08 50.31 -21.50
N CYS A 19 -17.97 49.54 -22.15
CA CYS A 19 -17.77 48.52 -23.21
C CYS A 19 -18.97 48.66 -24.21
N PRO A 20 -18.85 48.44 -25.55
CA PRO A 20 -19.67 47.39 -26.21
C PRO A 20 -19.25 46.81 -27.62
N TYR A 21 -19.54 45.52 -27.84
CA TYR A 21 -20.17 44.81 -29.00
C TYR A 21 -19.82 44.95 -30.54
N ALA A 22 -19.83 43.76 -31.19
CA ALA A 22 -20.47 43.35 -32.48
C ALA A 22 -19.78 43.47 -33.89
N GLY A 23 -19.95 42.41 -34.73
CA GLY A 23 -19.85 42.47 -36.23
C GLY A 23 -19.38 41.18 -36.97
N ALA A 24 -20.04 40.80 -38.10
CA ALA A 24 -19.71 39.70 -39.07
C ALA A 24 -20.15 40.13 -40.52
N PRO A 25 -20.17 39.36 -41.65
CA PRO A 25 -19.90 37.92 -41.95
C PRO A 25 -19.16 37.60 -43.32
N LEU A 26 -19.33 36.38 -43.90
CA LEU A 26 -18.77 35.81 -45.17
C LEU A 26 -19.68 35.97 -46.44
N PRO A 27 -19.28 35.63 -47.72
CA PRO A 27 -19.60 34.29 -48.34
C PRO A 27 -18.86 33.75 -49.64
N ARG A 28 -18.75 32.40 -49.75
CA ARG A 28 -18.92 31.38 -50.88
C ARG A 28 -18.66 31.60 -52.41
N ALA A 29 -18.08 30.55 -53.08
CA ALA A 29 -18.44 29.87 -54.39
C ALA A 29 -17.53 28.61 -54.62
N ARG A 30 -17.90 27.38 -55.08
CA ARG A 30 -18.43 26.79 -56.37
C ARG A 30 -17.40 26.72 -57.54
N SER A 31 -17.32 25.73 -58.46
CA SER A 31 -18.05 24.42 -58.70
C SER A 31 -17.47 23.63 -59.92
N ASP A 32 -17.51 22.29 -59.91
CA ASP A 32 -17.78 21.25 -60.98
C ASP A 32 -16.95 21.29 -62.33
N ASP A 33 -16.83 20.33 -63.30
CA ASP A 33 -17.32 18.98 -63.75
C ASP A 33 -16.15 18.22 -64.51
N ASP A 34 -15.91 16.86 -64.51
CA ASP A 34 -16.38 15.67 -65.32
C ASP A 34 -15.63 15.31 -66.67
N ASP A 35 -15.77 14.04 -67.16
CA ASP A 35 -15.40 13.36 -68.47
C ASP A 35 -14.33 12.19 -68.43
N GLY A 36 -14.36 11.17 -69.33
CA GLY A 36 -13.39 10.01 -69.25
C GLY A 36 -13.40 8.81 -70.24
N GLY A 37 -12.57 7.77 -69.94
CA GLY A 37 -12.44 6.44 -70.62
C GLY A 37 -11.27 6.27 -71.64
N PRO A 38 -10.87 5.04 -72.09
CA PRO A 38 -11.22 3.67 -71.65
C PRO A 38 -10.04 2.64 -71.46
N LEU A 39 -10.29 1.63 -70.60
CA LEU A 39 -9.75 0.24 -70.51
C LEU A 39 -8.42 -0.22 -71.16
N VAL A 40 -7.47 -0.71 -70.31
CA VAL A 40 -6.65 -1.93 -70.54
C VAL A 40 -6.41 -2.66 -69.19
N ASN A 41 -6.40 -4.01 -69.18
CA ASN A 41 -6.16 -4.86 -67.99
C ASN A 41 -4.68 -4.90 -67.54
N GLN A 42 -4.44 -4.83 -66.22
CA GLN A 42 -3.59 -5.76 -65.42
C GLN A 42 -4.10 -5.80 -63.96
N ALA A 43 -3.70 -6.78 -63.15
CA ALA A 43 -4.38 -7.13 -61.89
C ALA A 43 -3.60 -6.77 -60.60
N ALA A 44 -4.33 -6.26 -59.60
CA ALA A 44 -3.93 -6.02 -58.20
C ALA A 44 -5.21 -6.03 -57.31
N PRO A 45 -5.13 -6.21 -55.98
CA PRO A 45 -6.30 -6.46 -55.13
C PRO A 45 -7.15 -5.22 -54.86
N ARG A 46 -8.42 -5.42 -54.44
CA ARG A 46 -9.32 -4.36 -53.96
C ARG A 46 -9.60 -4.48 -52.47
N GLN A 47 -9.68 -3.33 -51.82
CA GLN A 47 -10.17 -3.16 -50.44
C GLN A 47 -11.68 -2.80 -50.43
N THR A 48 -12.34 -3.18 -49.34
CA THR A 48 -13.43 -2.47 -48.61
C THR A 48 -14.59 -1.78 -49.35
N GLU A 49 -15.81 -2.07 -48.88
CA GLU A 49 -16.72 -1.01 -48.43
C GLU A 49 -16.84 -1.08 -46.88
N PRO A 50 -17.02 0.04 -46.16
CA PRO A 50 -17.10 0.06 -44.70
C PRO A 50 -18.54 -0.06 -44.18
N THR A 51 -18.76 -0.92 -43.18
CA THR A 51 -19.99 -0.91 -42.38
C THR A 51 -19.91 0.13 -41.27
N THR A 52 -20.90 1.01 -41.19
CA THR A 52 -21.05 2.06 -40.17
C THR A 52 -21.34 1.49 -38.79
N GLY A 53 -20.79 2.08 -37.71
CA GLY A 53 -21.34 1.87 -36.36
C GLY A 53 -20.38 1.93 -35.17
N GLU A 54 -19.31 2.71 -35.20
CA GLU A 54 -18.43 2.89 -34.03
C GLU A 54 -18.73 4.25 -33.36
N GLU A 55 -19.53 4.24 -32.28
CA GLU A 55 -19.83 5.45 -31.51
C GLU A 55 -18.67 5.80 -30.58
N THR A 56 -17.86 6.78 -31.00
CA THR A 56 -16.80 7.33 -30.15
C THR A 56 -17.40 8.05 -28.94
N ARG A 57 -17.18 7.48 -27.74
CA ARG A 57 -17.58 8.08 -26.46
C ARG A 57 -17.01 9.51 -26.34
N PRO A 58 -17.77 10.48 -25.79
CA PRO A 58 -17.29 11.86 -25.68
C PRO A 58 -16.11 11.96 -24.71
N ALA A 59 -15.02 12.60 -25.13
CA ALA A 59 -13.85 12.79 -24.29
C ALA A 59 -14.19 13.65 -23.04
N ARG A 60 -14.02 13.08 -21.84
CA ARG A 60 -14.15 13.79 -20.57
C ARG A 60 -13.17 14.98 -20.55
N ARG A 61 -13.70 16.20 -20.36
CA ARG A 61 -12.89 17.43 -20.40
C ARG A 61 -12.07 17.58 -19.11
N ARG A 62 -10.74 17.54 -19.22
CA ARG A 62 -9.84 17.99 -18.14
C ARG A 62 -10.14 19.44 -17.79
N VAL A 63 -10.50 19.71 -16.53
CA VAL A 63 -10.61 21.07 -15.98
C VAL A 63 -9.24 21.46 -15.44
N LEU A 64 -8.56 22.39 -16.12
CA LEU A 64 -7.28 22.94 -15.67
C LEU A 64 -7.52 23.94 -14.54
N ALA A 65 -7.36 23.50 -13.28
CA ALA A 65 -7.32 24.38 -12.12
C ALA A 65 -6.06 25.27 -12.18
N SER A 66 -6.25 26.59 -12.14
CA SER A 66 -5.16 27.55 -12.21
C SER A 66 -4.55 27.82 -10.83
N LEU A 67 -3.26 27.54 -10.67
CA LEU A 67 -2.50 27.82 -9.44
C LEU A 67 -2.61 29.30 -9.01
N GLY A 68 -3.35 29.55 -7.92
CA GLY A 68 -3.41 30.84 -7.25
C GLY A 68 -2.25 31.03 -6.27
N ALA A 69 -1.53 32.15 -6.38
CA ALA A 69 -0.40 32.43 -5.49
C ALA A 69 -0.85 32.80 -4.07
N LEU A 70 -0.34 32.09 -3.07
CA LEU A 70 -0.60 32.37 -1.65
C LEU A 70 0.21 33.59 -1.15
N PRO A 71 -0.41 34.58 -0.48
CA PRO A 71 0.31 35.61 0.24
C PRO A 71 0.76 35.11 1.62
N ALA A 72 2.03 35.30 1.97
CA ALA A 72 2.54 34.97 3.30
C ALA A 72 2.00 35.92 4.37
N GLY A 73 1.42 35.38 5.46
CA GLY A 73 0.71 36.14 6.49
C GLY A 73 1.03 35.71 7.93
N ALA A 74 1.95 36.46 8.56
CA ALA A 74 2.28 36.53 9.99
C ALA A 74 1.63 35.55 11.00
N VAL A 75 2.47 34.73 11.65
CA VAL A 75 2.14 34.05 12.92
C VAL A 75 2.00 35.08 14.05
N LEU A 76 0.92 34.99 14.83
CA LEU A 76 0.76 35.71 16.10
C LEU A 76 0.49 34.70 17.22
N ALA A 77 1.40 34.61 18.19
CA ALA A 77 1.30 33.65 19.29
C ALA A 77 0.35 34.15 20.39
N GLY A 78 -0.62 33.31 20.77
CA GLY A 78 -1.56 33.57 21.86
C GLY A 78 -1.59 32.42 22.87
N ALA A 79 -0.72 32.48 23.89
CA ALA A 79 -0.62 31.42 24.89
C ALA A 79 -1.76 31.50 25.93
N GLY A 80 -2.84 30.73 25.72
CA GLY A 80 -3.94 30.56 26.67
C GLY A 80 -3.80 29.27 27.49
N ALA A 81 -3.25 29.36 28.71
CA ALA A 81 -3.05 28.19 29.57
C ALA A 81 -4.35 27.74 30.27
N ALA A 82 -5.05 26.77 29.70
CA ALA A 82 -6.22 26.13 30.34
C ALA A 82 -5.78 25.10 31.39
N HIS A 83 -6.17 25.28 32.65
CA HIS A 83 -6.00 24.27 33.69
C HIS A 83 -7.10 23.19 33.58
N ALA A 84 -6.70 21.95 33.29
CA ALA A 84 -7.59 20.79 33.39
C ALA A 84 -7.70 20.34 34.87
N ALA A 85 -8.93 20.16 35.36
CA ALA A 85 -9.19 19.58 36.68
C ALA A 85 -9.26 18.04 36.60
N PRO A 86 -8.85 17.30 37.64
CA PRO A 86 -8.81 15.84 37.59
C PRO A 86 -10.22 15.21 37.65
N GLY A 87 -10.64 14.58 36.55
CA GLY A 87 -11.83 13.73 36.49
C GLY A 87 -11.68 12.44 37.29
N GLY A 88 -12.76 11.97 37.91
CA GLY A 88 -12.74 10.83 38.83
C GLY A 88 -12.56 9.45 38.16
N ARG A 89 -11.95 8.51 38.89
CA ARG A 89 -11.76 7.11 38.46
C ARG A 89 -13.10 6.38 38.28
N GLY A 90 -13.43 5.98 37.05
CA GLY A 90 -14.45 4.97 36.79
C GLY A 90 -13.88 3.56 37.01
N GLN A 91 -14.59 2.71 37.76
CA GLN A 91 -14.20 1.31 37.96
C GLN A 91 -14.78 0.43 36.84
N GLY A 92 -13.99 0.21 35.78
CA GLY A 92 -14.24 -0.86 34.83
C GLY A 92 -14.08 -2.23 35.50
N ARG A 93 -15.09 -3.11 35.38
CA ARG A 93 -15.03 -4.47 35.93
C ARG A 93 -14.34 -5.40 34.93
N GLY A 94 -13.04 -5.62 35.12
CA GLY A 94 -12.31 -6.68 34.40
C GLY A 94 -12.88 -8.06 34.75
N ALA A 95 -13.51 -8.72 33.79
CA ALA A 95 -14.01 -10.09 33.92
C ALA A 95 -12.89 -11.08 33.60
N GLY A 96 -11.98 -11.30 34.56
CA GLY A 96 -10.85 -12.20 34.35
C GLY A 96 -11.27 -13.64 34.06
N ARG A 97 -10.93 -14.14 32.87
CA ARG A 97 -10.84 -15.57 32.58
C ARG A 97 -9.39 -15.99 32.73
N GLY A 98 -9.10 -16.79 33.75
CA GLY A 98 -7.81 -17.46 33.93
C GLY A 98 -8.02 -18.96 34.11
N GLY A 99 -7.04 -19.76 33.67
CA GLY A 99 -7.06 -21.22 33.83
C GLY A 99 -7.07 -21.98 32.51
N GLY A 100 -5.96 -21.90 31.78
CA GLY A 100 -5.73 -22.63 30.52
C GLY A 100 -4.24 -22.92 30.31
N ASP A 101 -3.52 -23.31 31.37
CA ASP A 101 -2.10 -23.69 31.26
C ASP A 101 -1.96 -25.01 30.49
N ALA A 102 -1.40 -24.91 29.29
CA ALA A 102 -1.08 -26.02 28.40
C ALA A 102 0.34 -25.88 27.80
N GLY A 103 1.30 -25.34 28.57
CA GLY A 103 2.72 -25.56 28.31
C GLY A 103 3.36 -24.76 27.16
N GLY A 104 3.16 -23.44 27.13
CA GLY A 104 3.87 -22.53 26.24
C GLY A 104 3.14 -21.20 26.09
N GLY A 105 3.78 -20.09 26.48
CA GLY A 105 3.28 -18.76 26.12
C GLY A 105 3.64 -18.41 24.68
N PHE A 106 2.92 -17.45 24.08
CA PHE A 106 3.28 -16.95 22.75
C PHE A 106 4.71 -16.41 22.73
N ARG A 107 5.46 -16.68 21.65
CA ARG A 107 6.79 -16.13 21.38
C ARG A 107 7.04 -15.89 19.90
N LEU A 108 7.69 -14.78 19.59
CA LEU A 108 8.16 -14.42 18.24
C LEU A 108 9.40 -15.24 17.83
N GLY A 109 9.67 -15.33 16.53
CA GLY A 109 10.88 -15.99 16.02
C GLY A 109 12.18 -15.42 16.60
N VAL A 110 12.25 -14.10 16.87
CA VAL A 110 13.41 -13.49 17.55
C VAL A 110 13.58 -13.95 19.00
N GLU A 111 12.49 -14.25 19.71
CA GLU A 111 12.54 -14.73 21.10
C GLU A 111 12.94 -16.21 21.16
N ASN A 112 12.56 -16.99 20.14
CA ASN A 112 12.96 -18.38 20.00
C ASN A 112 14.40 -18.53 19.49
N LEU A 113 14.90 -17.62 18.63
CA LEU A 113 16.31 -17.62 18.20
C LEU A 113 17.26 -17.41 19.39
N LEU A 114 16.87 -16.58 20.35
CA LEU A 114 17.68 -16.24 21.53
C LEU A 114 17.68 -17.35 22.60
N GLU A 115 16.96 -18.46 22.40
CA GLU A 115 17.10 -19.65 23.22
C GLU A 115 18.33 -20.46 22.79
N GLY A 116 19.02 -21.04 23.77
CA GLY A 116 20.43 -21.46 23.62
C GLY A 116 20.74 -22.51 22.55
N GLU A 117 19.77 -23.33 22.11
CA GLU A 117 19.99 -24.31 21.03
C GLU A 117 19.76 -23.72 19.63
N ALA A 118 18.94 -22.66 19.50
CA ALA A 118 18.69 -21.98 18.23
C ALA A 118 19.81 -20.99 17.90
N MET A 119 20.31 -20.26 18.90
CA MET A 119 21.41 -19.30 18.72
C MET A 119 22.71 -19.94 18.19
N GLU A 120 22.90 -21.26 18.40
CA GLU A 120 24.01 -22.04 17.82
C GLU A 120 24.06 -21.95 16.28
N THR A 121 22.92 -21.72 15.60
CA THR A 121 22.87 -21.65 14.12
C THR A 121 23.52 -20.37 13.57
N LEU A 122 23.86 -19.40 14.42
CA LEU A 122 24.66 -18.22 14.09
C LEU A 122 26.16 -18.37 14.42
N ARG A 123 26.59 -19.41 15.15
CA ARG A 123 27.99 -19.52 15.64
C ARG A 123 29.02 -19.35 14.52
N GLU A 124 30.07 -18.59 14.82
CA GLU A 124 31.19 -18.24 13.94
C GLU A 124 30.80 -17.43 12.67
N ALA A 125 29.52 -17.09 12.47
CA ALA A 125 29.05 -16.36 11.31
C ALA A 125 29.09 -14.83 11.48
N ARG A 126 29.31 -14.13 10.37
CA ARG A 126 29.11 -12.69 10.20
C ARG A 126 27.69 -12.43 9.72
N VAL A 127 26.92 -11.73 10.55
CA VAL A 127 25.46 -11.57 10.43
C VAL A 127 25.10 -10.22 9.81
N GLY A 128 24.32 -10.26 8.73
CA GLY A 128 23.60 -9.10 8.20
C GLY A 128 22.13 -9.16 8.58
N LEU A 129 21.60 -8.11 9.23
CA LEU A 129 20.20 -8.09 9.69
C LEU A 129 19.34 -7.16 8.82
N ILE A 130 18.36 -7.72 8.13
CA ILE A 130 17.31 -7.01 7.39
C ILE A 130 16.15 -6.73 8.34
N THR A 131 15.95 -5.47 8.69
CA THR A 131 14.99 -5.07 9.72
C THR A 131 14.53 -3.62 9.60
N ASN A 132 13.47 -3.27 10.32
CA ASN A 132 12.96 -1.92 10.51
C ASN A 132 12.52 -1.77 11.99
N PRO A 133 11.83 -0.68 12.43
CA PRO A 133 11.41 -0.55 13.83
C PRO A 133 10.50 -1.65 14.38
N THR A 134 9.84 -2.46 13.53
CA THR A 134 8.99 -3.57 13.96
C THR A 134 9.79 -4.83 14.34
N GLY A 135 11.08 -4.87 14.01
CA GLY A 135 12.02 -5.89 14.50
C GLY A 135 12.26 -5.69 15.98
N THR A 136 11.33 -6.18 16.80
CA THR A 136 11.36 -6.17 18.27
C THR A 136 10.83 -7.48 18.86
N ASP A 137 11.21 -7.78 20.10
CA ASP A 137 10.57 -8.80 20.93
C ASP A 137 9.22 -8.33 21.52
N SER A 138 8.54 -9.19 22.29
CA SER A 138 7.29 -8.87 23.01
C SER A 138 7.42 -7.74 24.03
N SER A 139 8.65 -7.39 24.43
CA SER A 139 8.99 -6.33 25.36
C SER A 139 9.46 -5.04 24.67
N LEU A 140 9.28 -4.93 23.35
CA LEU A 140 9.69 -3.80 22.50
C LEU A 140 11.19 -3.48 22.53
N ARG A 141 12.04 -4.48 22.82
CA ARG A 141 13.50 -4.40 22.62
C ARG A 141 13.80 -4.71 21.17
N SER A 142 14.55 -3.85 20.47
CA SER A 142 14.85 -4.05 19.05
C SER A 142 15.77 -5.25 18.82
N THR A 143 15.50 -6.04 17.78
CA THR A 143 16.31 -7.18 17.33
C THR A 143 17.76 -6.81 17.06
N ILE A 144 18.02 -5.56 16.62
CA ILE A 144 19.36 -4.99 16.52
C ILE A 144 20.07 -5.01 17.87
N ASP A 145 19.41 -4.53 18.92
CA ASP A 145 19.96 -4.47 20.28
C ASP A 145 20.09 -5.88 20.90
N LEU A 146 19.13 -6.77 20.61
CA LEU A 146 19.11 -8.14 21.12
C LEU A 146 20.27 -8.96 20.55
N LEU A 147 20.46 -8.96 19.22
CA LEU A 147 21.55 -9.70 18.59
C LEU A 147 22.92 -9.09 18.91
N VAL A 148 23.05 -7.75 18.96
CA VAL A 148 24.30 -7.10 19.39
C VAL A 148 24.65 -7.43 20.85
N ALA A 149 23.67 -7.62 21.73
CA ALA A 149 23.90 -8.06 23.11
C ALA A 149 24.21 -9.57 23.22
N ALA A 150 23.65 -10.40 22.34
CA ALA A 150 23.81 -11.86 22.38
C ALA A 150 25.09 -12.37 21.68
N GLN A 151 25.70 -11.59 20.79
CA GLN A 151 26.79 -12.06 19.92
C GLN A 151 28.02 -12.62 20.65
N GLU A 152 28.36 -12.12 21.84
CA GLU A 152 29.46 -12.67 22.67
C GLU A 152 29.14 -14.06 23.24
N GLU A 153 27.86 -14.35 23.52
CA GLU A 153 27.39 -15.63 24.09
C GLU A 153 27.13 -16.67 22.99
N GLY A 154 26.48 -16.26 21.90
CA GLY A 154 26.29 -17.11 20.70
C GLY A 154 27.59 -17.36 19.90
N GLY A 155 28.62 -16.53 20.11
CA GLY A 155 29.89 -16.63 19.39
C GLY A 155 29.78 -16.25 17.91
N PHE A 156 28.98 -15.23 17.60
CA PHE A 156 28.78 -14.69 16.24
C PHE A 156 29.24 -13.23 16.17
N THR A 157 29.13 -12.58 15.01
CA THR A 157 29.46 -11.16 14.85
C THR A 157 28.39 -10.43 14.05
N MET A 158 27.78 -9.40 14.63
CA MET A 158 26.93 -8.47 13.87
C MET A 158 27.82 -7.61 12.96
N ALA A 159 27.56 -7.63 11.65
CA ALA A 159 28.42 -7.01 10.65
C ALA A 159 27.74 -5.87 9.88
N ALA A 160 26.47 -6.04 9.50
CA ALA A 160 25.71 -5.02 8.74
C ALA A 160 24.22 -5.01 9.09
N LEU A 161 23.57 -3.88 8.82
CA LEU A 161 22.12 -3.70 8.90
C LEU A 161 21.56 -3.31 7.53
N PHE A 162 20.38 -3.81 7.19
CA PHE A 162 19.71 -3.54 5.91
C PHE A 162 18.31 -2.99 6.14
N GLY A 163 18.02 -1.82 5.58
CA GLY A 163 16.73 -1.14 5.72
C GLY A 163 15.90 -1.24 4.43
N PRO A 164 14.64 -1.70 4.48
CA PRO A 164 13.72 -1.66 3.33
C PRO A 164 13.15 -0.24 3.17
N GLU A 165 11.97 -0.11 2.55
CA GLU A 165 11.15 1.09 2.62
C GLU A 165 10.97 1.60 4.08
N HIS A 166 11.08 2.92 4.27
CA HIS A 166 11.19 3.63 5.56
C HIS A 166 12.53 3.45 6.32
N GLY A 167 13.33 2.42 5.99
CA GLY A 167 14.67 2.19 6.52
C GLY A 167 14.72 1.62 7.94
N VAL A 168 15.93 1.22 8.38
CA VAL A 168 16.17 0.49 9.65
C VAL A 168 15.57 1.18 10.88
N ARG A 169 15.58 2.52 10.91
CA ARG A 169 15.04 3.32 12.02
C ARG A 169 13.68 3.99 11.71
N GLY A 170 13.08 3.69 10.56
CA GLY A 170 11.70 4.09 10.18
C GLY A 170 11.41 5.59 10.11
N ALA A 171 12.44 6.41 9.92
CA ALA A 171 12.31 7.87 9.96
C ALA A 171 11.75 8.48 8.66
N GLU A 172 11.84 7.78 7.54
CA GLU A 172 11.55 8.33 6.22
C GLU A 172 10.08 8.13 5.78
N PRO A 173 9.48 9.08 5.02
CA PRO A 173 8.16 8.92 4.42
C PRO A 173 8.05 7.76 3.42
N ALA A 174 6.82 7.38 3.06
CA ALA A 174 6.56 6.42 1.98
C ALA A 174 7.06 7.00 0.63
N GLY A 175 7.73 6.20 -0.18
CA GLY A 175 8.45 6.70 -1.37
C GLY A 175 9.71 7.54 -1.07
N GLY A 176 10.13 7.64 0.20
CA GLY A 176 11.33 8.38 0.60
C GLY A 176 12.64 7.64 0.28
N SER A 177 13.68 8.37 -0.06
CA SER A 177 15.01 7.82 -0.32
C SER A 177 15.82 7.65 0.97
N VAL A 178 15.91 6.43 1.49
CA VAL A 178 16.87 6.08 2.54
C VAL A 178 18.26 5.94 1.91
N GLY A 179 19.27 6.59 2.47
CA GLY A 179 20.68 6.43 2.09
C GLY A 179 21.48 5.63 3.12
N ASP A 180 22.69 5.22 2.75
CA ASP A 180 23.60 4.47 3.63
C ASP A 180 24.17 5.36 4.75
N TYR A 181 24.35 4.80 5.95
CA TYR A 181 24.91 5.51 7.11
C TYR A 181 25.55 4.54 8.13
N ILE A 182 26.13 5.07 9.21
CA ILE A 182 26.60 4.28 10.37
C ILE A 182 25.60 4.46 11.50
N ASP A 183 25.09 3.37 12.07
CA ASP A 183 24.16 3.43 13.20
C ASP A 183 24.87 3.94 14.47
N GLU A 184 24.45 5.11 14.98
CA GLU A 184 25.13 5.82 16.07
C GLU A 184 25.28 4.98 17.35
N LYS A 185 24.34 4.05 17.60
CA LYS A 185 24.31 3.23 18.82
C LYS A 185 25.23 2.02 18.75
N THR A 186 25.28 1.35 17.59
CA THR A 186 25.98 0.06 17.43
C THR A 186 27.30 0.18 16.68
N GLY A 187 27.49 1.24 15.89
CA GLY A 187 28.64 1.40 14.99
C GLY A 187 28.57 0.55 13.72
N LEU A 188 27.47 -0.16 13.48
CA LEU A 188 27.26 -1.00 12.29
C LEU A 188 27.01 -0.16 11.05
N GLU A 189 27.45 -0.65 9.89
CA GLU A 189 27.07 -0.05 8.61
C GLU A 189 25.62 -0.38 8.28
N VAL A 190 24.86 0.63 7.84
CA VAL A 190 23.48 0.50 7.38
C VAL A 190 23.44 0.69 5.88
N ARG A 191 22.88 -0.29 5.17
CA ARG A 191 22.62 -0.26 3.72
C ARG A 191 21.13 -0.07 3.41
N SER A 192 20.83 0.67 2.36
CA SER A 192 19.48 0.83 1.82
C SER A 192 19.11 -0.30 0.85
N LEU A 193 17.94 -0.91 1.06
CA LEU A 193 17.28 -1.87 0.14
C LEU A 193 16.00 -1.26 -0.46
N TYR A 194 16.04 0.03 -0.81
CA TYR A 194 14.95 0.75 -1.45
C TYR A 194 15.44 1.73 -2.52
N GLY A 195 14.55 2.15 -3.42
CA GLY A 195 14.89 3.06 -4.52
C GLY A 195 15.69 2.37 -5.63
N GLU A 196 16.92 2.84 -5.87
CA GLU A 196 17.79 2.31 -6.95
C GLU A 196 18.33 0.90 -6.64
N THR A 197 18.44 0.54 -5.35
CA THR A 197 18.95 -0.76 -4.89
C THR A 197 17.87 -1.47 -4.08
N GLN A 198 17.06 -2.33 -4.72
CA GLN A 198 16.01 -3.12 -4.03
C GLN A 198 16.48 -4.53 -3.63
N LYS A 199 17.59 -4.99 -4.22
CA LYS A 199 18.23 -6.28 -4.01
C LYS A 199 19.65 -6.05 -3.47
N PRO A 200 20.11 -6.76 -2.42
CA PRO A 200 21.48 -6.64 -1.94
C PRO A 200 22.47 -6.95 -3.06
N THR A 201 23.51 -6.13 -3.22
CA THR A 201 24.55 -6.37 -4.24
C THR A 201 25.61 -7.35 -3.69
N PRO A 202 26.39 -8.04 -4.53
CA PRO A 202 27.48 -8.92 -4.09
C PRO A 202 28.45 -8.23 -3.12
N GLU A 203 28.75 -6.95 -3.35
CA GLU A 203 29.64 -6.12 -2.50
C GLU A 203 29.03 -5.82 -1.12
N MET A 204 27.69 -5.82 -1.00
CA MET A 204 27.02 -5.75 0.31
C MET A 204 27.04 -7.09 1.06
N LEU A 205 27.29 -8.20 0.36
CA LEU A 205 27.26 -9.56 0.92
C LEU A 205 28.66 -10.18 1.08
N GLU A 206 29.72 -9.58 0.53
CA GLU A 206 31.10 -10.11 0.55
C GLU A 206 31.54 -10.46 1.99
N ASP A 207 31.33 -9.54 2.93
CA ASP A 207 31.73 -9.70 4.34
C ASP A 207 30.69 -10.36 5.26
N LEU A 208 29.65 -10.99 4.68
CA LEU A 208 28.59 -11.69 5.42
C LEU A 208 28.64 -13.20 5.16
N ASP A 209 28.16 -14.00 6.12
CA ASP A 209 28.00 -15.46 5.99
C ASP A 209 26.52 -15.86 6.07
N VAL A 210 25.71 -15.07 6.77
CA VAL A 210 24.26 -15.26 6.93
C VAL A 210 23.50 -13.93 6.88
N LEU A 211 22.36 -13.92 6.20
CA LEU A 211 21.34 -12.88 6.31
C LEU A 211 20.23 -13.33 7.25
N VAL A 212 19.82 -12.45 8.16
CA VAL A 212 18.68 -12.64 9.06
C VAL A 212 17.61 -11.62 8.68
N PHE A 213 16.36 -12.06 8.51
CA PHE A 213 15.21 -11.19 8.22
C PHE A 213 14.26 -11.15 9.42
N ASP A 214 13.94 -9.95 9.91
CA ASP A 214 12.99 -9.75 11.00
C ASP A 214 12.19 -8.44 10.84
N ILE A 215 11.01 -8.57 10.22
CA ILE A 215 10.09 -7.47 9.90
C ILE A 215 8.64 -7.94 9.99
N GLN A 216 7.78 -7.14 10.63
CA GLN A 216 6.34 -7.33 10.63
C GLN A 216 5.73 -6.90 9.29
N ASP A 217 5.18 -7.87 8.56
CA ASP A 217 4.36 -7.65 7.36
C ASP A 217 2.86 -7.51 7.73
N ILE A 218 1.98 -7.36 6.73
CA ILE A 218 0.53 -7.20 6.87
C ILE A 218 -0.30 -8.15 5.98
N GLY A 219 0.32 -9.16 5.36
CA GLY A 219 -0.40 -10.22 4.64
C GLY A 219 -0.90 -9.84 3.24
N THR A 220 -0.46 -8.69 2.72
CA THR A 220 -0.97 -8.05 1.50
C THR A 220 0.12 -7.97 0.46
N ARG A 221 -0.12 -8.54 -0.73
CA ARG A 221 0.88 -8.67 -1.82
C ARG A 221 1.56 -7.37 -2.22
N PHE A 222 0.83 -6.25 -2.21
CA PHE A 222 1.37 -4.94 -2.60
C PHE A 222 2.02 -4.15 -1.45
N TYR A 223 2.16 -4.77 -0.27
CA TYR A 223 3.08 -4.30 0.76
C TYR A 223 4.50 -4.81 0.46
N THR A 224 5.49 -3.92 0.54
CA THR A 224 6.79 -4.13 -0.15
C THR A 224 7.78 -5.02 0.60
N TYR A 225 7.54 -5.35 1.88
CA TYR A 225 8.50 -6.06 2.71
C TYR A 225 8.69 -7.53 2.33
N ILE A 226 7.64 -8.22 1.87
CA ILE A 226 7.77 -9.58 1.28
C ILE A 226 8.61 -9.58 -0.01
N TRP A 227 8.75 -8.45 -0.70
CA TRP A 227 9.56 -8.32 -1.90
C TRP A 227 11.01 -7.94 -1.62
N THR A 228 11.28 -7.18 -0.54
CA THR A 228 12.63 -7.11 0.04
C THR A 228 13.10 -8.49 0.52
N LEU A 229 12.23 -9.26 1.19
CA LEU A 229 12.50 -10.65 1.56
C LEU A 229 12.85 -11.50 0.33
N TYR A 230 11.99 -11.52 -0.69
CA TYR A 230 12.22 -12.25 -1.94
C TYR A 230 13.57 -11.89 -2.60
N TYR A 231 13.87 -10.61 -2.77
CA TYR A 231 15.13 -10.18 -3.40
C TYR A 231 16.37 -10.47 -2.55
N ALA A 232 16.29 -10.32 -1.23
CA ALA A 232 17.41 -10.66 -0.34
C ALA A 232 17.67 -12.17 -0.30
N MET A 233 16.62 -12.99 -0.38
CA MET A 233 16.71 -14.43 -0.56
C MET A 233 17.37 -14.80 -1.90
N GLU A 234 16.92 -14.20 -3.01
CA GLU A 234 17.49 -14.41 -4.35
C GLU A 234 18.99 -14.01 -4.38
N ALA A 235 19.35 -12.89 -3.75
CA ALA A 235 20.75 -12.46 -3.62
C ALA A 235 21.60 -13.39 -2.73
N ALA A 236 21.02 -13.97 -1.67
CA ALA A 236 21.71 -14.92 -0.81
C ALA A 236 22.08 -16.21 -1.58
N GLY A 237 21.13 -16.77 -2.33
CA GLY A 237 21.37 -17.94 -3.18
C GLY A 237 22.39 -17.68 -4.30
N GLU A 238 22.40 -16.48 -4.87
CA GLU A 238 23.39 -16.07 -5.88
C GLU A 238 24.83 -15.89 -5.33
N ASN A 239 25.00 -15.77 -4.02
CA ASN A 239 26.27 -15.44 -3.36
C ASN A 239 26.70 -16.46 -2.29
N ASP A 240 26.15 -17.69 -2.33
CA ASP A 240 26.44 -18.79 -1.39
C ASP A 240 26.23 -18.40 0.11
N LYS A 241 25.20 -17.60 0.42
CA LYS A 241 24.89 -17.15 1.78
C LYS A 241 23.73 -17.92 2.40
N ARG A 242 23.80 -18.18 3.71
CA ARG A 242 22.65 -18.68 4.49
C ARG A 242 21.60 -17.60 4.67
N PHE A 243 20.34 -18.01 4.79
CA PHE A 243 19.22 -17.12 5.06
C PHE A 243 18.38 -17.63 6.24
N ILE A 244 18.08 -16.76 7.21
CA ILE A 244 17.27 -17.08 8.38
C ILE A 244 16.11 -16.10 8.47
N VAL A 245 14.88 -16.60 8.56
CA VAL A 245 13.68 -15.76 8.81
C VAL A 245 13.24 -15.92 10.26
N LEU A 246 13.11 -14.80 10.98
CA LEU A 246 12.55 -14.76 12.32
C LEU A 246 11.04 -14.50 12.17
N ASP A 247 10.24 -15.55 12.38
CA ASP A 247 8.85 -15.52 11.92
C ASP A 247 7.94 -14.67 12.82
N ARG A 248 6.90 -14.12 12.20
CA ARG A 248 5.95 -13.16 12.79
C ARG A 248 4.51 -13.43 12.36
N PRO A 249 3.50 -13.02 13.15
CA PRO A 249 2.09 -13.19 12.81
C PRO A 249 1.76 -12.56 11.46
N ASN A 250 0.89 -13.21 10.68
CA ASN A 250 0.21 -12.57 9.56
C ASN A 250 -1.09 -11.93 10.10
N PRO A 251 -1.27 -10.60 10.10
CA PRO A 251 -2.51 -9.96 10.57
C PRO A 251 -3.78 -10.40 9.82
N LEU A 252 -3.63 -10.99 8.62
CA LEU A 252 -4.70 -11.57 7.79
C LEU A 252 -4.75 -13.11 7.87
N GLY A 253 -4.15 -13.72 8.89
CA GLY A 253 -4.31 -15.13 9.23
C GLY A 253 -4.08 -16.10 8.06
N THR A 254 -5.08 -16.93 7.77
CA THR A 254 -5.08 -17.92 6.69
C THR A 254 -5.77 -17.46 5.40
N ASP A 255 -6.24 -16.21 5.30
CA ASP A 255 -7.07 -15.73 4.19
C ASP A 255 -6.37 -15.60 2.84
N ILE A 256 -7.07 -16.03 1.77
CA ILE A 256 -6.54 -16.06 0.40
C ILE A 256 -7.59 -15.52 -0.59
N GLU A 257 -7.50 -14.21 -0.87
CA GLU A 257 -8.38 -13.47 -1.79
C GLU A 257 -7.63 -12.82 -2.96
N GLY A 258 -8.40 -12.41 -3.97
CA GLY A 258 -7.91 -11.71 -5.16
C GLY A 258 -7.29 -12.65 -6.19
N PHE A 259 -6.99 -12.09 -7.37
CA PHE A 259 -6.32 -12.80 -8.45
C PHE A 259 -4.87 -13.09 -8.09
N VAL A 260 -4.38 -14.24 -8.54
CA VAL A 260 -2.94 -14.53 -8.59
C VAL A 260 -2.30 -13.61 -9.64
N LEU A 261 -1.13 -13.05 -9.31
CA LEU A 261 -0.42 -12.13 -10.20
C LEU A 261 -0.12 -12.75 -11.58
N GLU A 262 -0.50 -12.05 -12.64
CA GLU A 262 -0.06 -12.28 -14.02
C GLU A 262 1.41 -11.82 -14.17
N PRO A 263 2.37 -12.67 -14.57
CA PRO A 263 3.80 -12.33 -14.61
C PRO A 263 4.16 -11.09 -15.44
N GLU A 264 3.35 -10.78 -16.46
CA GLU A 264 3.47 -9.60 -17.29
C GLU A 264 3.32 -8.28 -16.50
N LEU A 265 2.67 -8.30 -15.33
CA LEU A 265 2.47 -7.15 -14.44
C LEU A 265 3.48 -7.09 -13.28
N SER A 266 4.52 -7.94 -13.31
CA SER A 266 5.54 -8.04 -12.26
C SER A 266 6.24 -6.70 -11.98
N SER A 267 6.27 -6.30 -10.72
CA SER A 267 6.84 -5.03 -10.23
C SER A 267 7.12 -5.09 -8.72
N PHE A 268 7.71 -4.06 -8.12
CA PHE A 268 8.07 -4.08 -6.69
C PHE A 268 6.86 -4.14 -5.72
N VAL A 269 5.61 -4.00 -6.22
CA VAL A 269 4.36 -4.25 -5.47
C VAL A 269 3.72 -5.62 -5.81
N GLY A 270 4.49 -6.51 -6.44
CA GLY A 270 4.07 -7.85 -6.84
C GLY A 270 5.09 -8.46 -7.79
N LEU A 271 6.08 -9.23 -7.29
CA LEU A 271 7.14 -9.80 -8.13
C LEU A 271 6.82 -11.21 -8.65
N ARG A 272 6.05 -12.00 -7.89
CA ARG A 272 5.78 -13.43 -8.15
C ARG A 272 4.30 -13.78 -7.98
N GLU A 273 3.93 -14.93 -8.51
CA GLU A 273 2.58 -15.44 -8.73
C GLU A 273 1.86 -15.88 -7.44
N ILE A 274 1.66 -14.92 -6.53
CA ILE A 274 0.84 -15.03 -5.32
C ILE A 274 -0.45 -14.20 -5.46
N PRO A 275 -1.54 -14.56 -4.76
CA PRO A 275 -2.80 -13.78 -4.70
C PRO A 275 -2.65 -12.50 -3.87
N GLN A 276 -3.71 -11.69 -3.78
CA GLN A 276 -3.67 -10.34 -3.19
C GLN A 276 -3.55 -10.37 -1.66
N THR A 277 -4.27 -11.29 -1.01
CA THR A 277 -3.94 -11.81 0.32
C THR A 277 -3.46 -13.24 0.17
N HIS A 278 -2.40 -13.62 0.89
CA HIS A 278 -1.70 -14.90 0.67
C HIS A 278 -1.84 -15.92 1.80
N GLY A 279 -2.42 -15.54 2.95
CA GLY A 279 -2.75 -16.46 4.04
C GLY A 279 -1.55 -17.18 4.65
N LEU A 280 -0.38 -16.56 4.65
CA LEU A 280 0.90 -17.14 5.07
C LEU A 280 1.70 -16.13 5.91
N THR A 281 2.48 -16.61 6.87
CA THR A 281 3.49 -15.80 7.58
C THR A 281 4.70 -15.47 6.69
N VAL A 282 5.62 -14.63 7.16
CA VAL A 282 6.86 -14.31 6.42
C VAL A 282 7.79 -15.53 6.31
N GLY A 283 7.83 -16.40 7.31
CA GLY A 283 8.55 -17.67 7.27
C GLY A 283 7.92 -18.68 6.29
N GLU A 284 6.59 -18.82 6.30
CA GLU A 284 5.88 -19.67 5.35
C GLU A 284 6.00 -19.15 3.91
N LEU A 285 6.01 -17.83 3.70
CA LEU A 285 6.30 -17.20 2.40
C LEU A 285 7.73 -17.47 1.94
N ALA A 286 8.73 -17.36 2.81
CA ALA A 286 10.11 -17.67 2.45
C ALA A 286 10.27 -19.13 1.98
N LEU A 287 9.64 -20.07 2.69
CA LEU A 287 9.61 -21.48 2.29
C LEU A 287 8.94 -21.68 0.92
N LEU A 288 7.83 -20.97 0.65
CA LEU A 288 7.15 -20.98 -0.65
C LEU A 288 8.04 -20.37 -1.75
N PHE A 289 8.68 -19.23 -1.50
CA PHE A 289 9.57 -18.56 -2.44
C PHE A 289 10.77 -19.44 -2.80
N ASN A 290 11.43 -20.05 -1.81
CA ASN A 290 12.53 -20.99 -2.03
C ASN A 290 12.04 -22.19 -2.88
N GLY A 291 10.88 -22.77 -2.54
CA GLY A 291 10.38 -23.99 -3.16
C GLY A 291 9.68 -23.86 -4.53
N GLU A 292 9.06 -22.72 -4.84
CA GLU A 292 8.29 -22.53 -6.10
C GLU A 292 8.96 -21.56 -7.09
N PHE A 293 9.80 -20.63 -6.63
CA PHE A 293 10.32 -19.52 -7.46
C PHE A 293 11.85 -19.39 -7.50
N LEU A 294 12.57 -20.10 -6.63
CA LEU A 294 14.04 -20.02 -6.47
C LEU A 294 14.71 -21.41 -6.51
N ASP A 295 14.02 -22.39 -7.12
CA ASP A 295 14.50 -23.77 -7.38
C ASP A 295 15.07 -24.56 -6.17
N GLY A 296 14.78 -24.13 -4.94
CA GLY A 296 15.35 -24.69 -3.71
C GLY A 296 16.83 -24.35 -3.50
N ALA A 297 17.33 -23.29 -4.14
CA ALA A 297 18.76 -22.95 -4.17
C ALA A 297 19.31 -22.39 -2.84
N ILE A 298 18.47 -22.00 -1.89
CA ILE A 298 18.88 -21.29 -0.68
C ILE A 298 18.92 -22.24 0.52
N ASP A 299 20.03 -22.19 1.28
CA ASP A 299 20.13 -22.74 2.63
C ASP A 299 19.32 -21.86 3.59
N LEU A 300 18.01 -22.16 3.67
CA LEU A 300 16.98 -21.38 4.34
C LEU A 300 16.57 -22.05 5.66
N GLU A 301 16.67 -21.26 6.73
CA GLU A 301 16.16 -21.58 8.07
C GLU A 301 14.97 -20.67 8.38
N VAL A 302 13.96 -21.21 9.07
CA VAL A 302 12.84 -20.41 9.61
C VAL A 302 12.77 -20.67 11.10
N VAL A 303 12.93 -19.63 11.91
CA VAL A 303 12.74 -19.69 13.35
C VAL A 303 11.27 -19.46 13.63
N GLU A 304 10.53 -20.57 13.70
CA GLU A 304 9.09 -20.64 13.92
C GLU A 304 8.68 -19.99 15.26
N MET A 305 7.48 -19.41 15.29
CA MET A 305 6.87 -18.86 16.50
C MET A 305 6.41 -19.98 17.44
N SER A 306 6.35 -19.70 18.74
CA SER A 306 5.66 -20.58 19.69
C SER A 306 4.26 -20.05 19.98
N GLY A 307 3.25 -20.92 19.98
CA GLY A 307 1.89 -20.56 20.41
C GLY A 307 1.15 -19.58 19.51
N TYR A 308 1.58 -19.41 18.25
CA TYR A 308 0.81 -18.72 17.22
C TYR A 308 -0.34 -19.62 16.72
N ASP A 309 -1.52 -19.04 16.53
CA ASP A 309 -2.67 -19.65 15.88
C ASP A 309 -3.02 -18.78 14.66
N PRO A 310 -2.95 -19.30 13.42
CA PRO A 310 -3.20 -18.50 12.22
C PRO A 310 -4.70 -18.25 11.98
N GLU A 311 -5.60 -18.89 12.72
CA GLU A 311 -7.05 -18.65 12.66
C GLU A 311 -7.50 -17.57 13.69
N ASP A 312 -6.67 -17.25 14.70
CA ASP A 312 -6.80 -16.06 15.56
C ASP A 312 -5.48 -15.27 15.62
N PRO A 313 -5.07 -14.64 14.49
CA PRO A 313 -3.71 -14.12 14.30
C PRO A 313 -3.34 -12.95 15.23
N LEU A 314 -4.31 -12.35 15.91
CA LEU A 314 -4.13 -11.22 16.84
C LEU A 314 -4.30 -11.62 18.32
N ALA A 315 -4.56 -12.90 18.63
CA ALA A 315 -4.77 -13.43 19.98
C ALA A 315 -3.66 -13.08 20.99
N ALA A 316 -2.43 -12.88 20.51
CA ALA A 316 -1.24 -12.66 21.32
C ALA A 316 -1.19 -11.29 22.03
N ASP A 317 -2.07 -10.34 21.70
CA ASP A 317 -2.13 -8.97 22.27
C ASP A 317 -0.77 -8.25 22.25
N LEU A 318 0.02 -8.48 21.19
CA LEU A 318 1.32 -7.84 21.00
C LEU A 318 1.15 -6.33 20.80
N PRO A 319 2.03 -5.48 21.36
CA PRO A 319 1.99 -4.05 21.09
C PRO A 319 2.25 -3.76 19.61
N TRP A 320 1.28 -3.16 18.91
CA TRP A 320 1.38 -2.85 17.49
C TRP A 320 2.43 -1.77 17.22
N VAL A 321 3.64 -2.17 16.80
CA VAL A 321 4.61 -1.27 16.19
C VAL A 321 4.20 -1.08 14.74
N LEU A 322 3.75 0.14 14.39
CA LEU A 322 3.26 0.46 13.05
C LEU A 322 4.30 0.14 11.95
N PRO A 323 4.03 -0.77 11.00
CA PRO A 323 5.01 -1.21 10.01
C PRO A 323 5.28 -0.15 8.94
N SER A 324 4.43 0.88 8.82
CA SER A 324 4.71 2.11 8.09
C SER A 324 3.86 3.26 8.66
N PRO A 325 4.21 4.54 8.39
CA PRO A 325 3.50 5.70 8.94
C PRO A 325 2.00 5.81 8.60
N ASN A 326 1.48 4.98 7.68
CA ASN A 326 0.07 4.96 7.30
C ASN A 326 -0.65 3.63 7.65
N ILE A 327 0.00 2.72 8.39
CA ILE A 327 -0.64 1.53 8.99
C ILE A 327 -0.56 1.63 10.55
N PRO A 328 -1.24 2.62 11.18
CA PRO A 328 -1.08 2.93 12.59
C PRO A 328 -1.73 1.91 13.55
N THR A 329 -2.61 1.02 13.06
CA THR A 329 -3.31 0.01 13.89
C THR A 329 -3.40 -1.34 13.15
N PRO A 330 -3.67 -2.45 13.86
CA PRO A 330 -4.00 -3.74 13.24
C PRO A 330 -5.25 -3.66 12.34
N GLU A 331 -6.27 -2.88 12.73
CA GLU A 331 -7.46 -2.65 11.89
C GLU A 331 -7.08 -2.03 10.54
N THR A 332 -6.11 -1.09 10.52
CA THR A 332 -5.60 -0.54 9.25
C THR A 332 -4.89 -1.60 8.40
N ALA A 333 -4.11 -2.49 9.02
CA ALA A 333 -3.44 -3.59 8.31
C ALA A 333 -4.47 -4.54 7.65
N VAL A 334 -5.55 -4.85 8.37
CA VAL A 334 -6.64 -5.71 7.88
C VAL A 334 -7.38 -5.08 6.68
N VAL A 335 -7.82 -3.81 6.78
CA VAL A 335 -8.57 -3.19 5.67
C VAL A 335 -7.70 -2.86 4.45
N TYR A 336 -6.39 -2.65 4.63
CA TYR A 336 -5.46 -2.25 3.57
C TYR A 336 -5.46 -3.20 2.37
N ALA A 337 -5.61 -4.51 2.60
CA ALA A 337 -5.77 -5.51 1.54
C ALA A 337 -6.90 -5.18 0.55
N GLY A 338 -7.97 -4.53 1.01
CA GLY A 338 -9.07 -4.04 0.18
C GLY A 338 -8.94 -2.57 -0.20
N THR A 339 -8.79 -1.69 0.78
CA THR A 339 -8.87 -0.23 0.58
C THR A 339 -7.58 0.39 0.07
N GLY A 340 -6.45 -0.32 0.11
CA GLY A 340 -5.23 0.06 -0.60
C GLY A 340 -5.43 0.18 -2.12
N LEU A 341 -6.43 -0.50 -2.68
CA LEU A 341 -6.82 -0.36 -4.09
C LEU A 341 -7.29 1.06 -4.45
N ILE A 342 -7.71 1.87 -3.48
CA ILE A 342 -8.15 3.27 -3.69
C ILE A 342 -6.97 4.18 -4.09
N GLU A 343 -5.72 3.74 -3.88
CA GLU A 343 -4.55 4.40 -4.46
C GLU A 343 -4.59 4.49 -5.99
N ALA A 344 -5.30 3.57 -6.66
CA ALA A 344 -5.46 3.56 -8.11
C ALA A 344 -6.57 4.50 -8.63
N LEU A 345 -7.28 5.22 -7.76
CA LEU A 345 -8.28 6.23 -8.13
C LEU A 345 -7.80 7.65 -7.84
N ASN A 346 -8.48 8.63 -8.43
CA ASN A 346 -8.41 10.05 -8.05
C ASN A 346 -9.13 10.39 -6.72
N ILE A 347 -9.37 9.38 -5.86
CA ILE A 347 -9.94 9.49 -4.51
C ILE A 347 -8.82 9.45 -3.47
N SER A 348 -8.90 10.19 -2.37
CA SER A 348 -7.96 10.06 -1.26
C SER A 348 -8.24 8.79 -0.47
N GLU A 349 -7.23 7.94 -0.30
CA GLU A 349 -7.22 6.76 0.60
C GLU A 349 -6.98 7.13 2.09
N GLY A 350 -7.16 8.40 2.45
CA GLY A 350 -7.08 8.87 3.84
C GLY A 350 -5.70 9.05 4.42
N ARG A 351 -4.62 8.84 3.66
CA ARG A 351 -3.29 9.37 4.01
C ARG A 351 -3.40 10.88 4.26
N GLY A 352 -2.69 11.38 5.28
CA GLY A 352 -2.84 12.77 5.74
C GLY A 352 -4.04 13.03 6.64
N THR A 353 -4.84 12.01 6.99
CA THR A 353 -5.84 12.04 8.08
C THR A 353 -5.38 11.19 9.27
N THR A 354 -6.17 11.11 10.34
CA THR A 354 -5.93 10.18 11.46
C THR A 354 -6.52 8.77 11.23
N THR A 355 -7.08 8.50 10.04
CA THR A 355 -7.72 7.23 9.67
C THR A 355 -7.32 6.81 8.24
N PRO A 356 -6.01 6.64 7.94
CA PRO A 356 -5.58 6.15 6.63
C PRO A 356 -6.17 4.76 6.36
N PHE A 357 -6.56 4.51 5.11
CA PHE A 357 -7.20 3.28 4.59
C PHE A 357 -8.54 2.89 5.24
N LEU A 358 -8.85 3.36 6.44
CA LEU A 358 -10.16 3.26 7.09
C LEU A 358 -11.13 4.34 6.62
N TRP A 359 -10.67 5.44 6.02
CA TRP A 359 -11.49 6.45 5.36
C TRP A 359 -11.06 6.68 3.92
N PHE A 360 -12.05 6.92 3.04
CA PHE A 360 -11.81 7.37 1.67
C PHE A 360 -12.74 8.52 1.28
N GLY A 361 -12.24 9.46 0.48
CA GLY A 361 -13.03 10.64 0.08
C GLY A 361 -12.36 11.59 -0.91
N ALA A 362 -13.12 12.58 -1.41
CA ALA A 362 -12.65 13.62 -2.34
C ALA A 362 -13.53 14.90 -2.28
N PRO A 363 -13.05 16.05 -2.79
CA PRO A 363 -13.80 17.31 -2.75
C PRO A 363 -15.10 17.31 -3.57
N PHE A 364 -15.21 16.41 -4.57
CA PHE A 364 -16.40 16.22 -5.39
C PHE A 364 -17.39 15.16 -4.83
N ILE A 365 -17.05 14.48 -3.72
CA ILE A 365 -18.00 13.60 -3.04
C ILE A 365 -18.93 14.47 -2.16
N THR A 366 -20.19 14.56 -2.58
CA THR A 366 -21.26 15.33 -1.93
C THR A 366 -21.99 14.51 -0.86
N GLU A 367 -22.84 15.14 -0.04
CA GLU A 367 -23.73 14.42 0.88
C GLU A 367 -24.63 13.40 0.14
N SER A 368 -25.14 13.76 -1.04
CA SER A 368 -25.90 12.83 -1.90
C SER A 368 -25.07 11.71 -2.51
N HIS A 369 -23.77 11.93 -2.77
CA HIS A 369 -22.85 10.85 -3.17
C HIS A 369 -22.58 9.91 -1.99
N VAL A 370 -22.42 10.44 -0.77
CA VAL A 370 -22.29 9.67 0.48
C VAL A 370 -23.52 8.80 0.75
N GLU A 371 -24.74 9.34 0.59
CA GLU A 371 -25.98 8.56 0.73
C GLU A 371 -26.09 7.44 -0.31
N ALA A 372 -25.73 7.71 -1.57
CA ALA A 372 -25.75 6.71 -2.64
C ALA A 372 -24.71 5.59 -2.44
N LEU A 373 -23.49 5.94 -2.03
CA LEU A 373 -22.41 4.98 -1.73
C LEU A 373 -22.79 4.05 -0.57
N ILE A 374 -23.41 4.58 0.49
CA ILE A 374 -23.91 3.76 1.61
C ILE A 374 -25.01 2.81 1.12
N ALA A 375 -25.96 3.30 0.31
CA ALA A 375 -27.03 2.46 -0.22
C ALA A 375 -26.55 1.32 -1.14
N GLU A 376 -25.47 1.51 -1.92
CA GLU A 376 -24.87 0.43 -2.72
C GLU A 376 -24.08 -0.58 -1.85
N LEU A 377 -23.36 -0.10 -0.83
CA LEU A 377 -22.56 -0.96 0.07
C LEU A 377 -23.41 -1.74 1.09
N ASP A 378 -24.44 -1.12 1.69
CA ASP A 378 -25.43 -1.81 2.52
C ASP A 378 -26.16 -2.89 1.69
N GLY A 379 -26.48 -2.58 0.43
CA GLY A 379 -27.11 -3.48 -0.53
C GLY A 379 -26.23 -4.64 -1.02
N ALA A 380 -24.93 -4.63 -0.70
CA ALA A 380 -24.00 -5.71 -1.03
C ALA A 380 -23.95 -6.85 0.01
N GLU A 381 -24.59 -6.66 1.17
CA GLU A 381 -24.61 -7.61 2.30
C GLU A 381 -23.19 -8.10 2.68
N LEU A 382 -22.24 -7.15 2.74
CA LEU A 382 -20.84 -7.44 3.10
C LEU A 382 -20.72 -7.86 4.58
N PRO A 383 -20.05 -8.99 4.88
CA PRO A 383 -19.89 -9.47 6.24
C PRO A 383 -18.81 -8.68 7.00
N GLY A 384 -18.96 -8.62 8.33
CA GLY A 384 -17.97 -8.04 9.25
C GLY A 384 -17.71 -6.54 9.15
N VAL A 385 -18.45 -5.78 8.34
CA VAL A 385 -18.18 -4.36 8.06
C VAL A 385 -19.39 -3.45 8.22
N LEU A 386 -19.17 -2.22 8.70
CA LEU A 386 -20.11 -1.11 8.58
C LEU A 386 -19.44 0.11 7.92
N CYS A 387 -20.21 0.82 7.09
CA CYS A 387 -19.81 2.11 6.53
C CYS A 387 -20.56 3.26 7.21
N ARG A 388 -19.91 4.41 7.40
CA ARG A 388 -20.55 5.65 7.88
C ARG A 388 -20.10 6.89 7.10
N PRO A 389 -20.93 7.94 7.01
CA PRO A 389 -20.47 9.26 6.54
C PRO A 389 -19.28 9.77 7.34
N MET A 390 -18.26 10.28 6.66
CA MET A 390 -17.17 11.03 7.29
C MET A 390 -16.58 12.06 6.32
N PHE A 391 -16.46 13.28 6.82
CA PHE A 391 -15.89 14.41 6.11
C PHE A 391 -14.54 14.76 6.73
N ALA A 392 -13.55 15.06 5.90
CA ALA A 392 -12.18 15.34 6.34
C ALA A 392 -11.50 16.39 5.46
N THR A 393 -10.40 16.95 5.96
CA THR A 393 -9.46 17.74 5.17
C THR A 393 -8.09 17.09 5.32
N PRO A 394 -7.61 16.30 4.34
CA PRO A 394 -6.29 15.70 4.38
C PRO A 394 -5.21 16.76 4.54
N THR A 395 -4.18 16.48 5.34
CA THR A 395 -3.04 17.39 5.55
C THR A 395 -1.90 17.14 4.56
N THR A 396 -1.89 15.99 3.90
CA THR A 396 -0.92 15.51 2.91
C THR A 396 -1.62 14.53 1.93
N SER A 397 -0.90 13.96 0.96
CA SER A 397 -1.43 13.07 -0.10
C SER A 397 -2.46 13.76 -1.02
N LYS A 398 -3.28 12.96 -1.73
CA LYS A 398 -4.39 13.40 -2.58
C LYS A 398 -5.37 14.28 -1.79
N HIS A 399 -5.78 15.39 -2.40
CA HIS A 399 -6.73 16.39 -1.87
C HIS A 399 -6.26 17.12 -0.60
N ALA A 400 -4.93 17.26 -0.43
CA ALA A 400 -4.34 17.96 0.70
C ALA A 400 -4.78 19.44 0.80
N GLY A 401 -5.35 19.80 1.95
CA GLY A 401 -5.88 21.14 2.22
C GLY A 401 -7.33 21.37 1.75
N GLU A 402 -7.95 20.39 1.08
CA GLU A 402 -9.32 20.51 0.55
C GLU A 402 -10.35 19.77 1.42
N PHE A 403 -11.56 20.32 1.53
CA PHE A 403 -12.65 19.66 2.24
C PHE A 403 -13.23 18.54 1.39
N CYS A 404 -13.17 17.31 1.89
CA CYS A 404 -13.58 16.09 1.21
C CYS A 404 -14.80 15.45 1.90
N GLY A 405 -15.82 15.11 1.12
CA GLY A 405 -16.81 14.11 1.54
C GLY A 405 -16.28 12.69 1.32
N GLY A 406 -16.84 11.72 2.03
CA GLY A 406 -16.33 10.35 2.03
C GLY A 406 -17.02 9.42 3.02
N LEU A 407 -16.54 8.19 3.07
CA LEU A 407 -17.01 7.15 4.00
C LEU A 407 -15.85 6.67 4.88
N GLN A 408 -16.17 6.37 6.15
CA GLN A 408 -15.30 5.58 7.01
C GLN A 408 -15.84 4.15 7.13
N ILE A 409 -14.96 3.17 6.92
CA ILE A 409 -15.14 1.76 7.21
C ILE A 409 -14.84 1.49 8.69
N HIS A 410 -15.63 0.59 9.29
CA HIS A 410 -15.46 0.07 10.65
C HIS A 410 -15.54 -1.45 10.56
N VAL A 411 -14.50 -2.16 11.00
CA VAL A 411 -14.57 -3.62 11.14
C VAL A 411 -15.35 -3.95 12.42
N THR A 412 -16.40 -4.76 12.30
CA THR A 412 -17.30 -5.13 13.40
C THR A 412 -17.24 -6.61 13.77
N ASP A 413 -16.76 -7.45 12.86
CA ASP A 413 -16.43 -8.86 13.08
C ASP A 413 -15.22 -9.18 12.19
N LEU A 414 -14.11 -9.61 12.81
CA LEU A 414 -12.85 -9.85 12.09
C LEU A 414 -12.84 -11.22 11.39
N GLU A 415 -13.42 -12.26 12.03
CA GLU A 415 -13.51 -13.62 11.48
C GLU A 415 -14.39 -13.64 10.21
N ALA A 416 -15.35 -12.72 10.13
CA ALA A 416 -16.29 -12.61 9.02
C ALA A 416 -15.86 -11.61 7.91
N TYR A 417 -14.82 -10.80 8.09
CA TYR A 417 -14.53 -9.70 7.16
C TYR A 417 -13.70 -10.14 5.94
N GLU A 418 -14.28 -10.02 4.74
CA GLU A 418 -13.57 -10.26 3.46
C GLU A 418 -12.98 -8.92 2.91
N PRO A 419 -11.69 -8.60 3.15
CA PRO A 419 -11.12 -7.30 2.80
C PRO A 419 -11.07 -7.03 1.29
N VAL A 420 -10.60 -7.96 0.46
CA VAL A 420 -10.44 -7.73 -0.98
C VAL A 420 -11.81 -7.68 -1.66
N ARG A 421 -12.74 -8.57 -1.29
CA ARG A 421 -14.16 -8.46 -1.67
C ARG A 421 -14.71 -7.07 -1.34
N THR A 422 -14.52 -6.59 -0.12
CA THR A 422 -14.96 -5.24 0.30
C THR A 422 -14.33 -4.15 -0.56
N GLY A 423 -13.02 -4.21 -0.82
CA GLY A 423 -12.31 -3.26 -1.68
C GLY A 423 -12.87 -3.18 -3.10
N ILE A 424 -13.21 -4.32 -3.71
CA ILE A 424 -13.79 -4.38 -5.06
C ILE A 424 -15.23 -3.83 -5.10
N HIS A 425 -16.03 -4.06 -4.05
CA HIS A 425 -17.34 -3.41 -3.92
C HIS A 425 -17.21 -1.89 -3.75
N VAL A 426 -16.24 -1.40 -2.97
CA VAL A 426 -15.94 0.03 -2.82
C VAL A 426 -15.49 0.68 -4.13
N LEU A 427 -14.57 0.07 -4.89
CA LEU A 427 -14.17 0.56 -6.21
C LEU A 427 -15.38 0.66 -7.15
N ALA A 428 -16.22 -0.37 -7.20
CA ALA A 428 -17.36 -0.42 -8.09
C ALA A 428 -18.41 0.65 -7.74
N ALA A 429 -18.71 0.84 -6.45
CA ALA A 429 -19.64 1.87 -5.99
C ALA A 429 -19.12 3.29 -6.32
N LEU A 430 -17.83 3.56 -6.09
CA LEU A 430 -17.19 4.83 -6.47
C LEU A 430 -17.29 5.11 -7.98
N LEU A 431 -16.91 4.14 -8.82
CA LEU A 431 -16.93 4.26 -10.28
C LEU A 431 -18.34 4.41 -10.88
N ARG A 432 -19.39 3.98 -10.16
CA ARG A 432 -20.80 4.05 -10.62
C ARG A 432 -21.56 5.29 -10.13
N THR A 433 -21.33 5.69 -8.88
CA THR A 433 -22.17 6.70 -8.20
C THR A 433 -21.66 8.14 -8.33
N VAL A 434 -20.39 8.33 -8.71
CA VAL A 434 -19.72 9.63 -8.75
C VAL A 434 -19.07 9.83 -10.12
N GLU A 435 -19.61 10.76 -10.94
CA GLU A 435 -19.17 10.94 -12.33
C GLU A 435 -17.70 11.37 -12.42
N GLU A 436 -17.22 12.16 -11.47
CA GLU A 436 -15.86 12.68 -11.39
C GLU A 436 -14.79 11.63 -11.02
N VAL A 437 -15.18 10.40 -10.65
CA VAL A 437 -14.22 9.32 -10.43
C VAL A 437 -13.60 8.88 -11.75
N ASP A 438 -12.28 8.77 -11.75
CA ASP A 438 -11.44 8.25 -12.82
C ASP A 438 -10.23 7.53 -12.19
N TRP A 439 -9.47 6.81 -13.00
CA TRP A 439 -8.22 6.19 -12.56
C TRP A 439 -7.18 7.25 -12.15
N ARG A 440 -6.13 6.80 -11.44
CA ARG A 440 -5.08 7.60 -10.80
C ARG A 440 -4.57 8.75 -11.69
N GLU A 441 -4.48 9.94 -11.13
CA GLU A 441 -3.97 11.11 -11.86
C GLU A 441 -2.57 10.86 -12.44
N GLY A 442 -2.41 11.16 -13.73
CA GLY A 442 -1.18 10.92 -14.50
C GLY A 442 -1.21 9.64 -15.34
N GLU A 443 -2.09 8.69 -15.03
CA GLU A 443 -2.32 7.49 -15.85
C GLU A 443 -3.37 7.77 -16.93
N ASP A 444 -3.25 7.14 -18.10
CA ASP A 444 -4.24 7.23 -19.18
C ASP A 444 -4.81 5.85 -19.50
N CYS A 445 -5.45 5.28 -18.49
CA CYS A 445 -6.17 4.01 -18.52
C CYS A 445 -7.39 4.10 -19.44
N ARG A 446 -7.18 3.87 -20.74
CA ARG A 446 -8.22 4.05 -21.79
C ARG A 446 -8.40 2.85 -22.72
N THR A 447 -7.48 1.88 -22.67
CA THR A 447 -7.47 0.68 -23.52
C THR A 447 -7.08 -0.58 -22.73
N GLU A 448 -7.23 -1.74 -23.36
CA GLU A 448 -6.74 -3.04 -22.84
C GLU A 448 -5.20 -3.13 -22.87
N ALA A 449 -4.55 -2.34 -23.74
CA ALA A 449 -3.10 -2.34 -23.90
C ALA A 449 -2.39 -1.60 -22.75
N ASP A 450 -3.02 -0.59 -22.16
CA ASP A 450 -2.45 0.21 -21.06
C ASP A 450 -2.24 -0.63 -19.79
N GLU A 451 -1.25 -0.26 -18.96
CA GLU A 451 -0.98 -0.87 -17.67
C GLU A 451 -1.16 0.17 -16.55
N CYS A 452 -2.16 -0.06 -15.70
CA CYS A 452 -2.59 0.89 -14.68
C CYS A 452 -2.17 0.46 -13.27
N TRP A 453 -2.21 1.38 -12.30
CA TRP A 453 -1.94 1.04 -10.89
C TRP A 453 -2.89 -0.04 -10.37
N VAL A 454 -4.17 0.00 -10.76
CA VAL A 454 -5.16 -1.05 -10.43
C VAL A 454 -4.77 -2.42 -11.01
N ASP A 455 -4.18 -2.47 -12.20
CA ASP A 455 -3.74 -3.72 -12.82
C ASP A 455 -2.60 -4.33 -12.00
N LYS A 456 -1.65 -3.50 -11.55
CA LYS A 456 -0.49 -3.93 -10.72
C LYS A 456 -0.89 -4.31 -9.29
N LEU A 457 -1.74 -3.51 -8.63
CA LEU A 457 -2.22 -3.83 -7.27
C LEU A 457 -3.06 -5.11 -7.26
N THR A 458 -4.02 -5.25 -8.19
CA THR A 458 -4.91 -6.43 -8.23
C THR A 458 -4.27 -7.64 -8.91
N GLY A 459 -3.18 -7.43 -9.65
CA GLY A 459 -2.35 -8.48 -10.26
C GLY A 459 -2.87 -8.97 -11.61
N THR A 460 -3.86 -8.31 -12.19
CA THR A 460 -4.42 -8.62 -13.51
C THR A 460 -5.13 -7.41 -14.10
N LYS A 461 -5.10 -7.27 -15.44
CA LYS A 461 -5.95 -6.28 -16.14
C LYS A 461 -7.44 -6.62 -16.06
N ARG A 462 -7.79 -7.88 -15.76
CA ARG A 462 -9.17 -8.38 -15.70
C ARG A 462 -10.02 -7.61 -14.69
N THR A 463 -9.45 -7.16 -13.56
CA THR A 463 -10.20 -6.40 -12.55
C THR A 463 -10.69 -5.06 -13.11
N ARG A 464 -9.79 -4.29 -13.74
CA ARG A 464 -10.12 -3.01 -14.37
C ARG A 464 -11.13 -3.20 -15.49
N MET A 465 -10.87 -4.10 -16.43
CA MET A 465 -11.75 -4.36 -17.56
C MET A 465 -13.17 -4.74 -17.11
N MET A 466 -13.30 -5.62 -16.10
CA MET A 466 -14.61 -6.02 -15.57
C MET A 466 -15.34 -4.87 -14.86
N LEU A 467 -14.62 -3.93 -14.22
CA LEU A 467 -15.23 -2.72 -13.66
C LEU A 467 -15.68 -1.73 -14.76
N GLU A 468 -14.86 -1.54 -15.80
CA GLU A 468 -15.11 -0.66 -16.95
C GLU A 468 -16.28 -1.16 -17.84
N ASP A 469 -16.43 -2.48 -17.97
CA ASP A 469 -17.59 -3.14 -18.60
C ASP A 469 -18.85 -3.17 -17.72
N GLY A 470 -18.75 -2.72 -16.46
CA GLY A 470 -19.87 -2.65 -15.53
C GLY A 470 -20.29 -3.98 -14.90
N ALA A 471 -19.43 -5.01 -14.90
CA ALA A 471 -19.71 -6.29 -14.25
C ALA A 471 -19.93 -6.12 -12.74
N SER A 472 -20.72 -7.02 -12.13
CA SER A 472 -20.92 -6.99 -10.67
C SER A 472 -19.63 -7.35 -9.92
N PRO A 473 -19.38 -6.78 -8.72
CA PRO A 473 -18.25 -7.16 -7.87
C PRO A 473 -18.17 -8.67 -7.65
N GLU A 474 -19.31 -9.33 -7.37
CA GLU A 474 -19.40 -10.79 -7.22
C GLU A 474 -18.99 -11.59 -8.47
N SER A 475 -19.08 -11.00 -9.67
CA SER A 475 -18.52 -11.62 -10.89
C SER A 475 -17.00 -11.63 -10.85
N ILE A 476 -16.37 -10.55 -10.37
CA ILE A 476 -14.92 -10.41 -10.22
C ILE A 476 -14.43 -11.36 -9.11
N VAL A 477 -15.09 -11.36 -7.95
CA VAL A 477 -14.83 -12.29 -6.83
C VAL A 477 -14.91 -13.74 -7.33
N THR A 478 -15.95 -14.07 -8.10
CA THR A 478 -16.12 -15.41 -8.67
C THR A 478 -15.06 -15.77 -9.71
N ALA A 479 -14.48 -14.79 -10.42
CA ALA A 479 -13.43 -15.01 -11.39
C ALA A 479 -12.09 -15.40 -10.75
N TRP A 480 -11.75 -14.89 -9.55
CA TRP A 480 -10.50 -15.28 -8.86
C TRP A 480 -10.63 -16.58 -8.04
N ARG A 481 -11.82 -16.92 -7.51
CA ARG A 481 -12.04 -18.08 -6.61
C ARG A 481 -11.42 -19.42 -7.07
N ARG A 482 -11.21 -19.64 -8.38
CA ARG A 482 -10.51 -20.83 -8.91
C ARG A 482 -8.99 -20.77 -8.74
N GLU A 483 -8.42 -19.59 -8.93
CA GLU A 483 -6.98 -19.31 -8.86
C GLU A 483 -6.53 -19.29 -7.39
N SER A 484 -7.27 -18.61 -6.51
CA SER A 484 -7.03 -18.59 -5.06
C SER A 484 -7.09 -19.99 -4.43
N ARG A 485 -8.04 -20.84 -4.83
CA ARG A 485 -8.10 -22.27 -4.40
C ARG A 485 -6.93 -23.11 -4.89
N ARG A 486 -6.36 -22.79 -6.07
CA ARG A 486 -5.15 -23.47 -6.56
C ARG A 486 -3.94 -23.04 -5.71
N PHE A 487 -3.84 -21.75 -5.38
CA PHE A 487 -2.80 -21.25 -4.48
C PHE A 487 -2.91 -21.84 -3.08
N GLN A 488 -4.13 -21.91 -2.51
CA GLN A 488 -4.42 -22.57 -1.23
C GLN A 488 -3.97 -24.05 -1.20
N ALA A 489 -3.96 -24.76 -2.33
CA ALA A 489 -3.40 -26.11 -2.42
C ALA A 489 -1.86 -26.14 -2.50
N THR A 490 -1.23 -25.05 -2.98
CA THR A 490 0.23 -24.86 -2.92
C THR A 490 0.68 -24.52 -1.49
N THR A 491 -0.01 -23.63 -0.76
CA THR A 491 0.40 -23.19 0.60
C THR A 491 0.50 -24.34 1.60
N GLN A 492 -0.30 -25.40 1.45
CA GLN A 492 -0.25 -26.62 2.29
C GLN A 492 1.12 -27.34 2.29
N ARG A 493 2.02 -27.05 1.33
CA ARG A 493 3.40 -27.59 1.32
C ARG A 493 4.38 -26.80 2.18
N TYR A 494 4.00 -25.59 2.59
CA TYR A 494 4.90 -24.60 3.21
C TYR A 494 4.42 -24.13 4.59
N ARG A 495 3.17 -24.44 4.97
CA ARG A 495 2.61 -24.14 6.29
C ARG A 495 3.42 -24.71 7.43
N ARG A 496 3.52 -23.95 8.52
CA ARG A 496 4.13 -24.34 9.81
C ARG A 496 3.16 -24.32 10.99
N TYR A 497 2.00 -23.72 10.82
CA TYR A 497 0.94 -23.59 11.82
C TYR A 497 -0.38 -24.15 11.25
#